data_AF-A0A1M6LM26-F1
#
_entry.id   AF-A0A1M6LM26-F1
#
_cell.length_a   1.000
_cell.length_b   1.000
_cell.length_c   1.000
_cell.angle_alpha   90.00
_cell.angle_beta   90.00
_cell.angle_gamma   90.00
#
_symmetry.space_group_name_H-M   'P 1'
#
loop_
_entity.id
_entity.type
_entity.pdbx_description
1 polymer ?
#
loop_
_entity_poly.entity_id
_entity_poly.type
_entity_poly.pdbx_seq_one_letter_code
_entity_poly.pdbx_strand_id
1 'polypeptide(L)'
;MVACVLANLWSVRIVSSPFGPLDAGTLVYPLTFTLRDLIHRQAGAKAAEATIILAGALSAAAALGTWVVGAIPASPEVAQSAAQIHFGDVLSLAPRIVIASVVAQIASGWFDTRLYSWWVARHGNHGLLGRVAFSNLGSIPLDSVLFAGIAFLGELPVSVIVGIILSNVVLKTALSLVIAPGIYLVSTAHGSPSP
;
A
#
# COMPACT_ATOMS: atom_id res chain seq x y z
N MET A 1 -11.00 4.07 -1.46
CA MET A 1 -10.96 3.37 -2.77
C MET A 1 -10.17 4.17 -3.82
N VAL A 2 -10.56 5.40 -4.16
CA VAL A 2 -9.82 6.26 -5.12
C VAL A 2 -8.35 6.44 -4.73
N ALA A 3 -8.06 6.67 -3.45
CA ALA A 3 -6.68 6.79 -2.96
C ALA A 3 -5.80 5.56 -3.25
N CYS A 4 -6.35 4.34 -3.24
CA CYS A 4 -5.58 3.13 -3.62
C CYS A 4 -5.31 3.07 -5.12
N VAL A 5 -6.29 3.46 -5.95
CA VAL A 5 -6.10 3.52 -7.40
C VAL A 5 -5.02 4.53 -7.75
N LEU A 6 -5.04 5.72 -7.11
CA LEU A 6 -4.00 6.73 -7.28
C LEU A 6 -2.63 6.24 -6.82
N ALA A 7 -2.56 5.58 -5.65
CA ALA A 7 -1.30 5.03 -5.15
C ALA A 7 -0.68 4.06 -6.18
N ASN A 8 -1.47 3.13 -6.71
CA ASN A 8 -0.99 2.16 -7.70
C ASN A 8 -0.56 2.81 -9.02
N LEU A 9 -1.31 3.81 -9.51
CA LEU A 9 -0.92 4.55 -10.72
C LEU A 9 0.34 5.38 -10.51
N TRP A 10 0.53 5.95 -9.32
CA TRP A 10 1.70 6.77 -9.02
C TRP A 10 2.94 5.92 -8.74
N SER A 11 2.81 4.70 -8.22
CA SER A 11 3.94 3.79 -8.01
C SER A 11 4.68 3.41 -9.31
N VAL A 12 4.08 3.66 -10.48
CA VAL A 12 4.78 3.57 -11.78
C VAL A 12 5.99 4.51 -11.83
N ARG A 13 5.92 5.64 -11.12
CA ARG A 13 7.00 6.63 -11.06
C ARG A 13 7.86 6.39 -9.83
N ILE A 14 9.12 6.02 -10.05
CA ILE A 14 10.16 6.06 -9.03
C ILE A 14 10.72 7.49 -8.94
N VAL A 15 10.68 8.05 -7.74
CA VAL A 15 11.15 9.40 -7.43
C VAL A 15 12.41 9.35 -6.57
N SER A 16 13.21 10.41 -6.64
CA SER A 16 14.35 10.58 -5.73
C SER A 16 13.87 11.09 -4.38
N SER A 17 14.35 10.49 -3.30
CA SER A 17 14.09 10.95 -1.93
C SER A 17 15.40 11.02 -1.13
N PRO A 18 15.43 11.70 0.03
CA PRO A 18 16.60 11.74 0.91
C PRO A 18 17.07 10.37 1.39
N PHE A 19 16.21 9.35 1.32
CA PHE A 19 16.48 7.99 1.78
C PHE A 19 16.85 7.02 0.65
N GLY A 20 16.83 7.49 -0.60
CA GLY A 20 17.06 6.69 -1.80
C GLY A 20 15.90 6.75 -2.80
N PRO A 21 15.89 5.85 -3.80
CA PRO A 21 14.77 5.71 -4.73
C PRO A 21 13.50 5.32 -3.97
N LEU A 22 12.39 5.99 -4.24
CA LEU A 22 11.11 5.78 -3.58
C LEU A 22 10.02 5.60 -4.65
N ASP A 23 9.07 4.69 -4.46
CA ASP A 23 7.90 4.67 -5.33
C ASP A 23 6.93 5.80 -4.95
N ALA A 24 6.45 6.57 -5.92
CA ALA A 24 5.63 7.75 -5.63
C ALA A 24 4.24 7.39 -5.03
N GLY A 25 3.78 6.15 -5.19
CA GLY A 25 2.52 5.70 -4.58
C GLY A 25 2.60 5.61 -3.05
N THR A 26 3.79 5.37 -2.49
CA THR A 26 4.01 5.40 -1.03
C THR A 26 3.70 6.78 -0.42
N LEU A 27 3.65 7.87 -1.20
CA LEU A 27 3.21 9.19 -0.73
C LEU A 27 1.70 9.25 -0.42
N VAL A 28 0.89 8.42 -1.08
CA VAL A 28 -0.57 8.34 -0.89
C VAL A 28 -0.94 7.30 0.16
N TYR A 29 -0.02 6.38 0.49
CA TYR A 29 -0.20 5.34 1.51
C TYR A 29 -0.68 5.83 2.89
N PRO A 30 -0.18 6.95 3.47
CA PRO A 30 -0.72 7.43 4.74
C PRO A 30 -2.22 7.75 4.66
N LEU A 31 -2.69 8.31 3.54
CA LEU A 31 -4.12 8.58 3.34
C LEU A 31 -4.94 7.28 3.24
N THR A 32 -4.43 6.26 2.54
CA THR A 32 -5.15 4.97 2.41
C THR A 32 -5.26 4.27 3.76
N PHE A 33 -4.22 4.32 4.58
CA PHE A 33 -4.20 3.75 5.93
C PHE A 33 -5.21 4.45 6.85
N THR A 34 -5.18 5.79 6.92
CA THR A 34 -6.14 6.56 7.73
C THR A 34 -7.59 6.29 7.33
N LEU A 35 -7.88 6.26 6.02
CA LEU A 35 -9.22 5.97 5.51
C LEU A 35 -9.66 4.55 5.87
N ARG A 36 -8.77 3.56 5.73
CA ARG A 36 -9.06 2.16 6.09
C ARG A 36 -9.39 2.03 7.56
N ASP A 37 -8.62 2.68 8.43
CA ASP A 37 -8.84 2.63 9.87
C ASP A 37 -10.17 3.30 10.27
N LEU A 38 -10.54 4.40 9.60
CA LEU A 38 -11.85 5.03 9.78
C LEU A 38 -13.00 4.11 9.37
N ILE A 39 -12.88 3.42 8.23
CA ILE A 39 -13.87 2.45 7.77
C ILE A 39 -13.98 1.28 8.74
N HIS A 40 -12.86 0.75 9.21
CA HIS A 40 -12.85 -0.35 10.18
C HIS A 40 -13.58 0.03 11.46
N ARG A 41 -13.43 1.27 11.93
CA ARG A 41 -14.11 1.76 13.13
C ARG A 41 -15.59 2.07 12.92
N GLN A 42 -15.97 2.63 11.78
CA GLN A 42 -17.36 3.02 11.51
C GLN A 42 -18.23 1.82 11.09
N ALA A 43 -17.66 0.90 10.30
CA ALA A 43 -18.39 -0.17 9.61
C ALA A 43 -17.91 -1.59 9.96
N GLY A 44 -16.89 -1.72 10.81
CA GLY A 44 -16.38 -3.00 11.31
C GLY A 44 -15.41 -3.72 10.35
N ALA A 45 -14.87 -4.84 10.83
CA ALA A 45 -13.82 -5.60 10.14
C ALA A 45 -14.25 -6.12 8.75
N LYS A 46 -15.49 -6.63 8.62
CA LYS A 46 -16.01 -7.14 7.34
C LYS A 46 -16.11 -6.05 6.27
N ALA A 47 -16.50 -4.84 6.66
CA ALA A 47 -16.60 -3.71 5.73
C ALA A 47 -15.21 -3.20 5.31
N ALA A 48 -14.25 -3.19 6.24
CA ALA A 48 -12.85 -2.86 5.93
C ALA A 48 -12.24 -3.87 4.94
N GLU A 49 -12.47 -5.17 5.14
CA GLU A 49 -12.01 -6.23 4.24
C GLU A 49 -12.65 -6.12 2.85
N ALA A 50 -13.98 -5.93 2.79
CA ALA A 50 -14.67 -5.70 1.53
C ALA A 50 -14.12 -4.46 0.79
N THR A 51 -13.73 -3.41 1.53
CA THR A 51 -13.14 -2.21 0.93
C THR A 51 -11.76 -2.47 0.33
N ILE A 52 -10.94 -3.32 0.96
CA ILE A 52 -9.63 -3.72 0.41
C ILE A 52 -9.83 -4.50 -0.89
N ILE A 53 -10.74 -5.49 -0.89
CA ILE A 53 -11.04 -6.30 -2.08
C ILE A 53 -11.55 -5.41 -3.21
N LEU A 54 -12.50 -4.51 -2.92
CA LEU A 54 -13.05 -3.61 -3.92
C LEU A 54 -12.00 -2.60 -4.44
N ALA A 55 -11.13 -2.09 -3.56
CA ALA A 55 -10.02 -1.23 -3.97
C ALA A 55 -9.02 -1.96 -4.88
N GLY A 56 -8.73 -3.24 -4.59
CA GLY A 56 -7.93 -4.10 -5.44
C GLY A 56 -8.58 -4.34 -6.80
N ALA A 57 -9.88 -4.68 -6.82
CA ALA A 57 -10.65 -4.88 -8.05
C ALA A 57 -10.71 -3.62 -8.92
N LEU A 58 -10.96 -2.44 -8.32
CA LEU A 58 -10.95 -1.17 -9.03
C LEU A 58 -9.57 -0.80 -9.57
N SER A 59 -8.52 -1.09 -8.80
CA SER A 59 -7.14 -0.89 -9.28
C SER A 59 -6.82 -1.81 -10.45
N ALA A 60 -7.29 -3.07 -10.41
CA ALA A 60 -7.11 -4.02 -11.50
C ALA A 60 -7.87 -3.58 -12.75
N ALA A 61 -9.09 -3.08 -12.60
CA ALA A 61 -9.86 -2.50 -13.70
C ALA A 61 -9.15 -1.27 -14.31
N ALA A 62 -8.58 -0.38 -13.48
CA ALA A 62 -7.80 0.76 -13.95
C ALA A 62 -6.51 0.33 -14.67
N ALA A 63 -5.81 -0.68 -14.15
CA ALA A 63 -4.62 -1.23 -14.79
C ALA A 63 -4.94 -1.93 -16.13
N LEU A 64 -6.05 -2.68 -16.19
CA LEU A 64 -6.53 -3.26 -17.44
C LEU A 64 -6.90 -2.17 -18.45
N GLY A 65 -7.63 -1.14 -18.02
CA GLY A 65 -8.01 -0.01 -18.86
C GLY A 65 -6.80 0.73 -19.43
N THR A 66 -5.81 1.02 -18.59
CA THR A 66 -4.55 1.66 -19.02
C THR A 66 -3.74 0.78 -19.98
N TRP A 67 -3.71 -0.54 -19.75
CA TRP A 67 -3.08 -1.50 -20.68
C TRP A 67 -3.80 -1.54 -22.04
N VAL A 68 -5.14 -1.61 -22.05
CA VAL A 68 -5.93 -1.58 -23.29
C VAL A 68 -5.72 -0.28 -24.05
N VAL A 69 -5.84 0.86 -23.37
CA VAL A 69 -5.67 2.18 -23.99
C VAL A 69 -4.24 2.37 -24.50
N GLY A 70 -3.23 1.89 -23.75
CA GLY A 70 -1.83 1.94 -24.17
C GLY A 70 -1.51 1.10 -25.40
N ALA A 71 -2.33 0.10 -25.73
CA ALA A 71 -2.19 -0.70 -26.94
C ALA A 71 -2.87 -0.08 -28.17
N ILE A 72 -3.72 0.94 -28.00
CA ILE A 72 -4.39 1.62 -29.10
C ILE A 72 -3.41 2.62 -29.73
N PRO A 73 -3.21 2.59 -31.07
CA PRO A 73 -2.35 3.54 -31.74
C PRO A 73 -2.81 4.99 -31.53
N ALA A 74 -1.85 5.90 -31.34
CA ALA A 74 -2.12 7.33 -31.28
C ALA A 74 -2.71 7.83 -32.61
N SER A 75 -3.59 8.83 -32.54
CA SER A 75 -4.17 9.41 -33.75
C SER A 75 -3.10 10.14 -34.58
N PRO A 76 -3.22 10.21 -35.91
CA PRO A 76 -2.21 10.82 -36.78
C PRO A 76 -1.86 12.27 -36.41
N GLU A 77 -2.82 13.01 -35.86
CA GLU A 77 -2.69 14.42 -35.47
C GLU A 77 -1.74 14.64 -34.28
N VAL A 78 -1.59 13.62 -33.42
CA VAL A 78 -0.76 13.69 -32.20
C VAL A 78 0.35 12.65 -32.18
N ALA A 79 0.46 11.81 -33.21
CA ALA A 79 1.40 10.70 -33.29
C ALA A 79 2.89 11.11 -33.19
N GLN A 80 3.22 12.38 -33.46
CA GLN A 80 4.58 12.91 -33.33
C GLN A 80 4.92 13.32 -31.88
N SER A 81 3.93 13.39 -30.99
CA SER A 81 4.13 13.74 -29.59
C SER A 81 4.80 12.59 -28.84
N ALA A 82 5.98 12.82 -28.27
CA ALA A 82 6.70 11.84 -27.45
C ALA A 82 5.83 11.27 -26.30
N ALA A 83 4.94 12.11 -25.73
CA ALA A 83 4.03 11.67 -24.68
C ALA A 83 3.00 10.64 -25.18
N GLN A 84 2.60 10.72 -26.45
CA GLN A 84 1.66 9.77 -27.06
C GLN A 84 2.38 8.49 -27.50
N ILE A 85 3.60 8.62 -28.02
CA ILE A 85 4.44 7.48 -28.43
C ILE A 85 4.75 6.57 -27.23
N HIS A 86 5.13 7.15 -26.09
CA HIS A 86 5.54 6.40 -24.90
C HIS A 86 4.42 6.17 -23.88
N PHE A 87 3.16 6.49 -24.22
CA PHE A 87 2.05 6.36 -23.26
C PHE A 87 1.90 4.92 -22.75
N GLY A 88 1.94 3.94 -23.66
CA GLY A 88 1.89 2.52 -23.32
C GLY A 88 3.10 2.05 -22.51
N ASP A 89 4.30 2.52 -22.86
CA ASP A 89 5.54 2.17 -22.16
C ASP A 89 5.50 2.61 -20.69
N VAL A 90 5.04 3.84 -20.44
CA VAL A 90 4.95 4.40 -19.08
C VAL A 90 3.98 3.59 -18.23
N LEU A 91 2.81 3.23 -18.77
CA LEU A 91 1.75 2.55 -17.99
C LEU A 91 1.85 1.01 -18.02
N SER A 92 2.81 0.45 -18.75
CA SER A 92 3.02 -0.99 -18.90
C SER A 92 3.22 -1.72 -17.56
N LEU A 93 3.77 -1.04 -16.55
CA LEU A 93 3.98 -1.57 -15.20
C LEU A 93 2.71 -1.59 -14.35
N ALA A 94 1.65 -0.86 -14.72
CA ALA A 94 0.46 -0.71 -13.88
C ALA A 94 -0.21 -2.06 -13.51
N PRO A 95 -0.40 -3.03 -14.42
CA PRO A 95 -0.94 -4.35 -14.06
C PRO A 95 -0.07 -5.09 -13.05
N ARG A 96 1.26 -5.04 -13.22
CA ARG A 96 2.20 -5.68 -12.30
C ARG A 96 2.17 -5.03 -10.92
N ILE A 97 2.11 -3.70 -10.85
CA ILE A 97 2.03 -2.95 -9.59
C ILE A 97 0.74 -3.30 -8.84
N VAL A 98 -0.39 -3.42 -9.54
CA VAL A 98 -1.64 -3.79 -8.89
C VAL A 98 -1.57 -5.21 -8.31
N ILE A 99 -1.03 -6.16 -9.07
CA ILE A 99 -0.81 -7.54 -8.58
C ILE A 99 0.10 -7.51 -7.35
N ALA A 100 1.22 -6.80 -7.42
CA ALA A 100 2.16 -6.63 -6.32
C ALA A 100 1.47 -6.04 -5.07
N SER A 101 0.67 -4.99 -5.25
CA SER A 101 -0.09 -4.33 -4.18
C SER A 101 -1.07 -5.28 -3.50
N VAL A 102 -1.84 -6.05 -4.28
CA VAL A 102 -2.84 -6.97 -3.72
C VAL A 102 -2.16 -8.10 -2.95
N VAL A 103 -1.13 -8.71 -3.53
CA VAL A 103 -0.37 -9.79 -2.88
C VAL A 103 0.30 -9.30 -1.60
N ALA A 104 0.97 -8.13 -1.66
CA ALA A 104 1.64 -7.55 -0.50
C ALA A 104 0.65 -7.23 0.63
N GLN A 105 -0.52 -6.65 0.32
CA GLN A 105 -1.55 -6.31 1.32
C GLN A 105 -2.13 -7.56 1.99
N ILE A 106 -2.43 -8.62 1.24
CA ILE A 106 -2.98 -9.87 1.81
C ILE A 106 -1.96 -10.53 2.71
N ALA A 107 -0.73 -10.73 2.21
CA ALA A 107 0.32 -11.40 2.97
C ALA A 107 0.75 -10.62 4.21
N SER A 108 0.95 -9.30 4.09
CA SER A 108 1.30 -8.45 5.22
C SER A 108 0.18 -8.32 6.23
N GLY A 109 -1.09 -8.26 5.79
CA GLY A 109 -2.25 -8.23 6.68
C GLY A 109 -2.42 -9.50 7.51
N TRP A 110 -2.20 -10.67 6.91
CA TRP A 110 -2.20 -11.94 7.66
C TRP A 110 -1.06 -12.01 8.67
N PHE A 111 0.13 -11.55 8.27
CA PHE A 111 1.29 -11.53 9.15
C PHE A 111 1.10 -10.56 10.33
N ASP A 112 0.58 -9.36 10.06
CA ASP A 112 0.25 -8.35 11.08
C ASP A 112 -0.72 -8.90 12.12
N THR A 113 -1.82 -9.52 11.66
CA THR A 113 -2.84 -10.11 12.54
C THR A 113 -2.25 -11.20 13.44
N ARG A 114 -1.33 -12.01 12.91
CA ARG A 114 -0.68 -13.09 13.66
C ARG A 114 0.31 -12.55 14.69
N LEU A 115 1.13 -11.55 14.35
CA LEU A 115 2.05 -10.89 15.28
C LEU A 115 1.29 -10.17 16.39
N TYR A 116 0.21 -9.47 16.04
CA TYR A 116 -0.66 -8.81 16.99
C TYR A 116 -1.27 -9.80 17.98
N SER A 117 -1.84 -10.90 17.48
CA SER A 117 -2.45 -11.94 18.32
C SER A 117 -1.42 -12.63 19.22
N TRP A 118 -0.22 -12.88 18.70
CA TRP A 118 0.90 -13.42 19.47
C TRP A 118 1.32 -12.48 20.61
N TRP A 119 1.39 -11.17 20.35
CA TRP A 119 1.70 -10.19 21.39
C TRP A 119 0.67 -10.20 22.51
N VAL A 120 -0.63 -10.21 22.15
CA VAL A 120 -1.73 -10.26 23.12
C VAL A 120 -1.67 -11.53 23.96
N ALA A 121 -1.40 -12.68 23.33
CA ALA A 121 -1.28 -13.95 24.05
C ALA A 121 -0.11 -13.95 25.06
N ARG A 122 0.96 -13.18 24.81
CA ARG A 122 2.17 -13.16 25.65
C ARG A 122 2.20 -12.06 26.70
N HIS A 123 1.66 -10.87 26.40
CA HIS A 123 1.74 -9.68 27.26
C HIS A 123 0.38 -9.18 27.74
N GLY A 124 -0.71 -9.89 27.41
CA GLY A 124 -2.07 -9.49 27.76
C GLY A 124 -2.52 -8.24 27.01
N ASN A 125 -3.47 -7.49 27.61
CA ASN A 125 -4.01 -6.25 27.02
C ASN A 125 -3.19 -4.99 27.35
N HIS A 126 -2.03 -5.12 27.99
CA HIS A 126 -1.19 -3.99 28.35
C HIS A 126 -0.34 -3.53 27.14
N GLY A 127 -0.18 -2.22 26.96
CA GLY A 127 0.73 -1.65 25.96
C GLY A 127 0.20 -1.65 24.52
N LEU A 128 -0.96 -1.02 24.28
CA LEU A 128 -1.57 -0.85 22.95
C LEU A 128 -0.59 -0.35 21.88
N LEU A 129 0.23 0.67 22.19
CA LEU A 129 1.25 1.17 21.27
C LEU A 129 2.36 0.15 20.99
N GLY A 130 2.85 -0.53 22.02
CA GLY A 130 3.90 -1.55 21.87
C GLY A 130 3.45 -2.69 20.96
N ARG A 131 2.18 -3.11 21.09
CA ARG A 131 1.56 -4.11 20.23
C ARG A 131 1.50 -3.68 18.77
N VAL A 132 1.03 -2.45 18.51
CA VAL A 132 0.91 -1.90 17.15
C VAL A 132 2.28 -1.66 16.53
N ALA A 133 3.23 -1.14 17.30
CA ALA A 133 4.61 -0.97 16.84
C ALA A 133 5.25 -2.33 16.50
N PHE A 134 5.06 -3.35 17.34
CA PHE A 134 5.61 -4.69 17.10
C PHE A 134 5.03 -5.37 15.85
N SER A 135 3.72 -5.33 15.66
CA SER A 135 3.10 -5.92 14.48
C SER A 135 3.54 -5.19 13.20
N ASN A 136 3.59 -3.85 13.24
CA ASN A 136 4.05 -3.01 12.13
C ASN A 136 5.53 -3.22 11.79
N LEU A 137 6.39 -3.44 12.78
CA LEU A 137 7.81 -3.76 12.55
C LEU A 137 8.01 -5.05 11.75
N GLY A 138 7.07 -5.98 11.82
CA GLY A 138 7.10 -7.20 11.01
C GLY A 138 6.36 -7.05 9.68
N SER A 139 5.17 -6.45 9.69
CA SER A 139 4.30 -6.38 8.52
C SER A 139 4.75 -5.37 7.45
N ILE A 140 5.32 -4.23 7.86
CA ILE A 140 5.80 -3.19 6.93
C ILE A 140 6.98 -3.66 6.05
N PRO A 141 8.02 -4.31 6.61
CA PRO A 141 9.09 -4.89 5.78
C PRO A 141 8.58 -5.97 4.84
N LEU A 142 7.70 -6.85 5.33
CA LEU A 142 7.11 -7.90 4.50
C LEU A 142 6.32 -7.31 3.32
N ASP A 143 5.47 -6.31 3.58
CA ASP A 143 4.74 -5.57 2.55
C ASP A 143 5.68 -4.96 1.52
N SER A 144 6.73 -4.27 1.98
CA SER A 144 7.66 -3.56 1.11
C SER A 144 8.50 -4.50 0.24
N VAL A 145 8.94 -5.63 0.81
CA VAL A 145 9.69 -6.67 0.07
C VAL A 145 8.82 -7.33 -0.98
N LEU A 146 7.60 -7.75 -0.61
CA LEU A 146 6.67 -8.39 -1.56
C LEU A 146 6.25 -7.42 -2.66
N PHE A 147 5.92 -6.19 -2.30
CA PHE A 147 5.52 -5.17 -3.26
C PHE A 147 6.65 -4.86 -4.25
N ALA A 148 7.82 -4.43 -3.76
CA ALA A 148 8.91 -4.02 -4.64
C ALA A 148 9.48 -5.21 -5.42
N GLY A 149 9.52 -6.40 -4.82
CA GLY A 149 9.94 -7.63 -5.47
C GLY A 149 9.02 -7.99 -6.65
N ILE A 150 7.70 -8.02 -6.46
CA ILE A 150 6.78 -8.39 -7.54
C ILE A 150 6.68 -7.28 -8.60
N ALA A 151 6.65 -6.02 -8.16
CA ALA A 151 6.47 -4.87 -9.05
C ALA A 151 7.68 -4.62 -9.96
N PHE A 152 8.91 -4.75 -9.44
CA PHE A 152 10.10 -4.23 -10.13
C PHE A 152 11.16 -5.28 -10.48
N LEU A 153 11.04 -6.52 -10.00
CA LEU A 153 12.00 -7.58 -10.37
C LEU A 153 11.96 -7.81 -11.89
N GLY A 154 13.14 -7.78 -12.52
CA GLY A 154 13.31 -7.87 -13.97
C GLY A 154 13.17 -6.54 -14.72
N GLU A 155 12.68 -5.47 -14.08
CA GLU A 155 12.49 -4.14 -14.68
C GLU A 155 13.55 -3.15 -14.20
N LEU A 156 13.96 -3.27 -12.94
CA LEU A 156 14.96 -2.40 -12.31
C LEU A 156 16.16 -3.21 -11.81
N PRO A 157 17.35 -2.60 -11.72
CA PRO A 157 18.50 -3.22 -11.07
C PRO A 157 18.19 -3.57 -9.61
N VAL A 158 18.69 -4.72 -9.14
CA VAL A 158 18.43 -5.22 -7.76
C VAL A 158 18.85 -4.19 -6.70
N SER A 159 19.94 -3.44 -6.93
CA SER A 159 20.37 -2.37 -6.02
C SER A 159 19.33 -1.26 -5.87
N VAL A 160 18.62 -0.91 -6.94
CA VAL A 160 17.52 0.08 -6.92
C VAL A 160 16.33 -0.49 -6.17
N ILE A 161 15.98 -1.76 -6.40
CA ILE A 161 14.87 -2.44 -5.70
C ILE A 161 15.12 -2.46 -4.19
N VAL A 162 16.33 -2.80 -3.76
CA VAL A 162 16.71 -2.76 -2.34
C VAL A 162 16.59 -1.32 -1.79
N GLY A 163 17.01 -0.31 -2.56
CA GLY A 163 16.81 1.10 -2.21
C GLY A 163 15.34 1.48 -2.02
N ILE A 164 14.45 1.00 -2.90
CA ILE A 164 13.00 1.19 -2.80
C ILE A 164 12.45 0.52 -1.54
N ILE A 165 12.84 -0.73 -1.27
CA ILE A 165 12.41 -1.46 -0.07
C ILE A 165 12.79 -0.68 1.18
N LEU A 166 14.05 -0.25 1.28
CA LEU A 166 14.55 0.47 2.45
C LEU A 166 13.84 1.82 2.62
N SER A 167 13.68 2.59 1.54
CA SER A 167 12.99 3.89 1.57
C SER A 167 11.53 3.73 1.99
N ASN A 168 10.84 2.71 1.46
CA ASN A 168 9.46 2.40 1.80
C ASN A 168 9.31 1.97 3.26
N VAL A 169 10.20 1.11 3.76
CA VAL A 169 10.18 0.69 5.16
C VAL A 169 10.38 1.89 6.07
N VAL A 170 11.40 2.72 5.81
CA VAL A 170 11.68 3.91 6.63
C VAL A 170 10.46 4.84 6.64
N LEU A 171 9.91 5.17 5.48
CA LEU A 171 8.78 6.10 5.38
C LEU A 171 7.51 5.53 6.01
N LYS A 172 7.15 4.28 5.71
CA LYS A 172 5.95 3.62 6.27
C LYS A 172 6.08 3.44 7.79
N THR A 173 7.25 3.07 8.30
CA THR A 173 7.49 2.95 9.74
C THR A 173 7.43 4.31 10.44
N ALA A 174 8.05 5.35 9.88
CA ALA A 174 7.97 6.70 10.44
C ALA A 174 6.52 7.18 10.53
N LEU A 175 5.75 7.00 9.45
CA LEU A 175 4.33 7.36 9.41
C LEU A 175 3.50 6.55 10.40
N SER A 176 3.73 5.24 10.48
CA SER A 176 3.08 4.37 11.44
C SER A 176 3.29 4.85 12.88
N LEU A 177 4.51 5.23 13.25
CA LEU A 177 4.83 5.77 14.57
C LEU A 177 4.15 7.12 14.85
N VAL A 178 3.98 7.97 13.84
CA VAL A 178 3.26 9.26 13.97
C VAL A 178 1.75 9.04 14.16
N ILE A 179 1.17 8.06 13.46
CA ILE A 179 -0.28 7.78 13.50
C ILE A 179 -0.66 6.93 14.71
N ALA A 180 0.21 6.04 15.18
CA ALA A 180 -0.08 5.10 16.27
C ALA A 180 -0.62 5.75 17.57
N PRO A 181 -0.12 6.93 18.02
CA PRO A 181 -0.71 7.65 19.16
C PRO A 181 -2.18 8.05 18.96
N GLY A 182 -2.60 8.28 17.71
CA GLY A 182 -3.98 8.62 17.36
C GLY A 182 -4.99 7.52 17.67
N ILE A 183 -4.54 6.28 17.91
CA ILE A 183 -5.42 5.18 18.32
C ILE A 183 -6.14 5.50 19.65
N TYR A 184 -5.51 6.25 20.54
CA TYR A 184 -6.12 6.68 21.81
C TYR A 184 -7.17 7.77 21.66
N LEU A 185 -7.09 8.59 20.61
CA LEU A 185 -8.07 9.66 20.36
C LEU A 185 -9.43 9.10 20.00
N VAL A 186 -9.46 7.92 19.40
CA VAL A 186 -10.71 7.27 19.10
C VAL A 186 -11.04 6.28 20.23
N SER A 187 -11.59 6.87 21.29
CA SER A 187 -12.18 6.17 22.43
C SER A 187 -13.29 5.22 21.97
N THR A 188 -13.29 4.01 22.51
CA THR A 188 -14.35 3.02 22.35
C THR A 188 -15.61 3.50 23.06
N ALA A 189 -16.40 4.35 22.42
CA ALA A 189 -17.82 4.40 22.71
C ALA A 189 -18.44 3.16 22.04
N HIS A 190 -18.53 2.04 22.78
CA HIS A 190 -19.57 0.99 22.72
C HIS A 190 -19.17 -0.19 23.63
N GLY A 191 -19.67 -0.15 24.88
CA GLY A 191 -20.07 -1.29 25.71
C GLY A 191 -19.06 -2.41 25.98
N SER A 192 -18.28 -2.27 27.06
CA SER A 192 -17.85 -3.44 27.84
C SER A 192 -18.95 -3.82 28.83
N PRO A 193 -19.42 -5.09 28.90
CA PRO A 193 -20.00 -5.58 30.14
C PRO A 193 -18.88 -5.67 31.17
N SER A 194 -19.06 -4.99 32.30
CA SER A 194 -18.20 -5.12 33.48
C SER A 194 -18.32 -6.54 34.08
N PRO A 195 -17.23 -7.14 34.58
CA PRO A 195 -17.35 -8.14 35.64
C PRO A 195 -17.88 -7.51 36.94
#